data_AF-A0A2J1DYJ6-F1
#
_entry.id   AF-A0A2J1DYJ6-F1
#
_cell.length_a   1.000
_cell.length_b   1.000
_cell.length_c   1.000
_cell.angle_alpha   90.00
_cell.angle_beta   90.00
_cell.angle_gamma   90.00
#
_symmetry.space_group_name_H-M   'P 1'
#
loop_
_entity.id
_entity.type
_entity.pdbx_description
1 polymer ?
#
loop_
_entity_poly.entity_id
_entity_poly.type
_entity_poly.pdbx_seq_one_letter_code
_entity_poly.pdbx_strand_id
1 'polypeptide(L)'
;MHDPSTLNRQGEDLGSQYRSVIFYTTPSQKAQAEKTIKTLDENGAFAKRIVTEVLPLTEFYPAEDYHHNYYAFNSSQPYCRFVIQPKLAKLKEHLPKL
;
A
#
# COMPACT_ATOMS: atom_id res chain seq x y z
N MET A 1 -5.81 0.15 0.74
CA MET A 1 -5.65 -0.90 -0.28
C MET A 1 -5.02 -0.31 -1.53
N HIS A 2 -4.21 -1.09 -2.23
CA HIS A 2 -3.48 -0.69 -3.44
C HIS A 2 -3.36 -1.90 -4.39
N ASP A 3 -2.97 -1.66 -5.64
CA ASP A 3 -2.59 -2.73 -6.58
C ASP A 3 -1.08 -3.06 -6.42
N PRO A 4 -0.72 -4.26 -5.91
CA PRO A 4 0.66 -4.66 -5.69
C PRO A 4 1.36 -5.21 -6.94
N SER A 5 0.69 -5.24 -8.09
CA SER A 5 1.21 -5.80 -9.36
C SER A 5 1.72 -4.74 -10.34
N THR A 6 1.68 -3.46 -9.94
CA THR A 6 2.13 -2.33 -10.76
C THR A 6 3.48 -1.80 -10.27
N LEU A 7 4.49 -1.84 -11.14
CA LEU A 7 5.84 -1.38 -10.82
C LEU A 7 5.89 0.15 -10.82
N ASN A 8 6.37 0.76 -9.73
CA ASN A 8 6.58 2.20 -9.59
C ASN A 8 5.34 3.05 -9.95
N ARG A 9 4.15 2.57 -9.60
CA ARG A 9 2.87 3.18 -9.95
C ARG A 9 1.78 2.81 -8.96
N GLN A 10 0.82 3.71 -8.73
CA GLN A 10 -0.45 3.38 -8.11
C GLN A 10 -1.59 4.20 -8.71
N GLY A 11 -2.43 3.59 -9.55
CA GLY A 11 -3.43 4.35 -10.31
C GLY A 11 -2.74 5.36 -11.22
N GLU A 12 -3.06 6.65 -11.10
CA GLU A 12 -2.43 7.71 -11.89
C GLU A 12 -1.16 8.29 -11.24
N ASP A 13 -0.79 7.84 -10.04
CA ASP A 13 0.44 8.26 -9.36
C ASP A 13 1.63 7.47 -9.90
N LEU A 14 2.55 8.14 -10.62
CA LEU A 14 3.67 7.54 -11.34
C LEU A 14 5.03 7.94 -10.74
N GLY A 15 5.90 6.96 -10.55
CA GLY A 15 7.27 7.16 -10.04
C GLY A 15 7.66 6.19 -8.92
N SER A 16 8.95 6.06 -8.68
CA SER A 16 9.50 5.14 -7.66
C SER A 16 9.06 5.46 -6.24
N GLN A 17 8.62 6.70 -5.98
CA GLN A 17 8.00 7.12 -4.73
C GLN A 17 6.63 6.47 -4.47
N TYR A 18 6.00 5.88 -5.49
CA TYR A 18 4.71 5.17 -5.38
C TYR A 18 4.84 3.65 -5.52
N ARG A 19 6.06 3.10 -5.45
CA ARG A 19 6.29 1.65 -5.56
C ARG A 19 5.71 0.89 -4.37
N SER A 20 5.28 -0.35 -4.61
CA SER A 20 4.84 -1.26 -3.55
C SER A 20 6.05 -1.83 -2.81
N VAL A 21 6.12 -1.62 -1.49
CA VAL A 21 7.20 -2.14 -0.64
C VAL A 21 6.69 -2.44 0.77
N ILE A 22 7.21 -3.50 1.38
CA ILE A 22 7.08 -3.82 2.79
C ILE A 22 8.46 -3.69 3.43
N PHE A 23 8.60 -2.74 4.36
CA PHE A 23 9.80 -2.60 5.18
C PHE A 23 9.66 -3.42 6.46
N TYR A 24 10.56 -4.38 6.69
CA TYR A 24 10.56 -5.21 7.90
C TYR A 24 11.61 -4.74 8.90
N THR A 25 11.30 -4.88 10.19
CA THR A 25 12.23 -4.64 11.31
C THR A 25 12.66 -5.93 12.01
N THR A 26 12.01 -7.06 11.70
CA THR A 26 12.35 -8.38 12.27
C THR A 26 12.36 -9.48 11.21
N PRO A 27 13.14 -10.56 11.41
CA PRO A 27 13.10 -11.73 10.54
C PRO A 27 11.71 -12.38 10.43
N SER A 28 10.93 -12.36 11.51
CA SER A 28 9.56 -12.89 11.52
C SER A 28 8.64 -12.12 10.59
N GLN A 29 8.70 -10.77 10.60
CA GLN A 29 7.94 -9.94 9.67
C GLN A 29 8.34 -10.20 8.22
N LYS A 30 9.64 -10.34 7.93
CA LYS A 30 10.13 -10.71 6.59
C LYS A 30 9.50 -12.02 6.11
N ALA A 31 9.63 -13.08 6.92
CA ALA A 31 9.11 -14.41 6.58
C ALA A 31 7.59 -14.39 6.37
N GLN A 32 6.85 -13.65 7.20
CA GLN A 32 5.40 -13.53 7.06
C GLN A 32 5.00 -12.76 5.79
N ALA A 33 5.71 -11.67 5.46
CA ALA A 33 5.47 -10.90 4.24
C ALA A 33 5.72 -11.74 2.98
N GLU A 34 6.87 -12.41 2.91
CA GLU A 34 7.24 -13.28 1.78
C GLU A 34 6.26 -14.45 1.62
N LYS A 35 5.86 -15.09 2.73
CA LYS A 35 4.85 -16.15 2.72
C LYS A 35 3.51 -15.64 2.19
N THR A 36 3.04 -14.50 2.67
CA THR A 36 1.77 -13.91 2.23
C THR A 36 1.79 -13.56 0.75
N ILE A 37 2.86 -12.93 0.25
CA ILE A 37 3.02 -12.62 -1.17
C ILE A 37 2.95 -13.91 -2.00
N LYS A 38 3.72 -14.93 -1.60
CA LYS A 38 3.72 -16.23 -2.29
C LYS A 38 2.33 -16.85 -2.35
N THR A 39 1.62 -16.90 -1.22
CA THR A 39 0.25 -17.45 -1.19
C THR A 39 -0.72 -16.67 -2.06
N LEU A 40 -0.60 -15.34 -2.13
CA LEU A 40 -1.46 -14.52 -2.98
C LEU A 40 -1.18 -14.74 -4.48
N ASP A 41 0.10 -14.85 -4.87
CA ASP A 41 0.49 -15.21 -6.24
C ASP A 41 -0.02 -16.62 -6.62
N GLU A 42 0.16 -17.61 -5.75
CA GLU A 42 -0.27 -19.00 -5.97
C GLU A 42 -1.80 -19.13 -6.11
N ASN A 43 -2.55 -18.35 -5.34
CA ASN A 43 -4.01 -18.34 -5.40
C ASN A 43 -4.57 -17.49 -6.55
N GLY A 44 -3.72 -16.84 -7.35
CA GLY A 44 -4.16 -15.94 -8.42
C GLY A 44 -4.99 -14.76 -7.90
N ALA A 45 -4.69 -14.27 -6.69
CA ALA A 45 -5.45 -13.21 -6.05
C ALA A 45 -5.39 -11.88 -6.84
N PHE A 46 -4.37 -11.72 -7.68
CA PHE A 46 -4.22 -10.61 -8.61
C PHE A 46 -4.03 -11.13 -10.03
N ALA A 47 -4.52 -10.37 -11.02
CA ALA A 47 -4.42 -10.74 -12.44
C ALA A 47 -2.97 -10.81 -12.95
N LYS A 48 -2.05 -10.15 -12.25
CA LYS A 48 -0.62 -10.11 -12.56
C LYS A 48 0.17 -10.44 -11.30
N ARG A 49 1.38 -10.95 -11.50
CA ARG A 49 2.34 -11.26 -10.43
C ARG A 49 2.56 -10.04 -9.53
N ILE A 50 2.63 -10.27 -8.22
CA ILE A 50 2.98 -9.25 -7.24
C ILE A 50 4.43 -8.80 -7.43
N VAL A 51 4.65 -7.47 -7.49
CA VAL A 51 5.97 -6.85 -7.60
C VAL A 51 6.42 -6.15 -6.31
N THR A 52 5.68 -6.35 -5.21
CA THR A 52 6.00 -5.78 -3.89
C THR A 52 7.39 -6.20 -3.41
N GLU A 53 8.23 -5.22 -3.11
CA GLU A 53 9.55 -5.43 -2.51
C GLU A 53 9.42 -5.80 -1.01
N VAL A 54 10.33 -6.64 -0.50
CA VAL A 54 10.44 -6.94 0.94
C VAL A 54 11.87 -6.60 1.39
N LEU A 55 12.04 -5.44 2.01
CA LEU A 55 13.34 -4.85 2.32
C LEU A 55 13.48 -4.56 3.82
N PRO A 56 14.70 -4.62 4.39
CA PRO A 56 14.90 -4.19 5.77
C PRO A 56 14.61 -2.68 5.88
N LEU A 57 13.97 -2.25 6.96
CA LEU A 57 13.88 -0.83 7.28
C LEU A 57 15.27 -0.31 7.65
N THR A 58 15.79 0.63 6.86
CA THR A 58 17.08 1.30 7.13
C THR A 58 16.87 2.64 7.80
N GLU A 59 16.16 3.54 7.13
CA GLU A 59 15.91 4.92 7.56
C GLU A 59 14.46 5.29 7.24
N PHE A 60 13.89 6.14 8.08
CA PHE A 60 12.56 6.71 7.88
C PHE A 60 12.60 8.19 8.20
N TYR A 61 12.28 9.03 7.22
CA TYR A 61 12.17 10.46 7.37
C TYR A 61 10.69 10.81 7.53
N PRO A 62 10.28 11.39 8.68
CA PRO A 62 8.92 11.90 8.83
C PRO A 62 8.60 12.90 7.73
N ALA A 63 7.38 12.83 7.19
CA ALA A 63 6.88 13.85 6.28
C ALA A 63 6.63 15.16 7.04
N GLU A 64 6.47 16.25 6.30
CA GLU A 64 6.09 17.55 6.84
C GLU A 64 4.73 17.48 7.53
N ASP A 65 4.53 18.31 8.57
CA ASP A 65 3.34 18.23 9.43
C ASP A 65 2.01 18.35 8.68
N TYR A 66 1.96 19.09 7.57
CA TYR A 66 0.74 19.24 6.77
C TYR A 66 0.35 17.95 6.02
N HIS A 67 1.26 16.97 5.90
CA HIS A 67 0.94 15.65 5.36
C HIS A 67 0.33 14.71 6.41
N HIS A 68 0.48 15.01 7.70
CA HIS A 68 -0.10 14.22 8.77
C HIS A 68 -1.62 14.40 8.81
N ASN A 69 -2.37 13.29 8.92
CA ASN A 69 -3.84 13.27 8.90
C ASN A 69 -4.47 13.98 7.68
N TYR A 70 -3.73 14.04 6.55
CA TYR A 70 -4.13 14.82 5.38
C TYR A 70 -5.57 14.55 4.94
N TYR A 71 -5.98 13.28 4.81
CA TYR A 71 -7.35 12.92 4.41
C TYR A 71 -8.41 13.42 5.39
N ALA A 72 -8.16 13.37 6.70
CA ALA A 72 -9.11 13.80 7.71
C ALA A 72 -9.37 15.32 7.61
N PHE A 73 -8.33 16.10 7.37
CA PHE A 73 -8.43 17.56 7.27
C PHE A 73 -8.82 18.06 5.87
N ASN A 74 -8.64 17.24 4.83
CA ASN A 74 -8.81 17.64 3.43
C ASN A 74 -9.73 16.70 2.64
N SER A 75 -10.70 16.06 3.30
CA SER A 75 -11.56 15.03 2.68
C SER A 75 -12.35 15.51 1.46
N SER A 76 -12.62 16.81 1.37
CA SER A 76 -13.29 17.46 0.24
C SER A 76 -12.40 17.70 -0.98
N GLN A 77 -11.08 17.52 -0.87
CA GLN A 77 -10.17 17.69 -2.00
C GLN A 77 -10.46 16.66 -3.10
N PRO A 78 -10.34 17.02 -4.39
CA PRO A 78 -10.61 16.11 -5.50
C PRO A 78 -9.84 14.79 -5.39
N TYR A 79 -8.56 14.85 -5.05
CA TYR A 79 -7.73 13.66 -4.86
C TYR A 79 -8.28 12.74 -3.76
N CYS A 80 -8.71 13.30 -2.63
CA CYS A 80 -9.32 12.54 -1.55
C CYS A 80 -10.60 11.82 -2.00
N ARG A 81 -11.48 12.50 -2.74
CA ARG A 81 -12.74 11.93 -3.22
C ARG A 81 -12.57 10.87 -4.30
N PHE A 82 -11.70 11.11 -5.27
CA PHE A 82 -11.57 10.24 -6.44
C PHE A 82 -10.56 9.11 -6.24
N VAL A 83 -9.55 9.30 -5.37
CA VAL A 83 -8.47 8.33 -5.18
C VAL A 83 -8.53 7.64 -3.81
N ILE A 84 -8.72 8.39 -2.72
CA ILE A 84 -8.65 7.82 -1.35
C ILE A 84 -9.97 7.18 -0.93
N GLN A 85 -11.10 7.86 -1.14
CA GLN A 85 -12.42 7.39 -0.70
C GLN A 85 -12.79 6.00 -1.26
N PRO A 86 -12.56 5.67 -2.55
CA PRO A 86 -12.82 4.31 -3.06
C PRO A 86 -11.92 3.26 -2.40
N LYS A 87 -10.67 3.61 -2.06
CA LYS A 87 -9.75 2.70 -1.35
C LYS A 87 -10.22 2.43 0.09
N LEU A 88 -10.80 3.42 0.76
CA LEU A 88 -11.39 3.26 2.09
C LEU A 88 -12.67 2.43 2.06
N ALA A 89 -13.52 2.60 1.03
CA ALA A 89 -14.72 1.79 0.85
C ALA A 89 -14.37 0.30 0.69
N LYS A 90 -13.41 -0.02 -0.19
CA LYS A 90 -12.90 -1.39 -0.36
C LYS A 90 -12.31 -1.96 0.93
N LEU A 91 -11.58 -1.14 1.70
CA LEU A 91 -11.03 -1.58 2.98
C LEU A 91 -12.15 -2.02 3.94
N LYS A 92 -13.21 -1.22 4.08
CA LYS A 92 -14.35 -1.55 4.95
C LYS A 92 -15.10 -2.81 4.50
N GLU A 93 -15.19 -3.03 3.19
CA GLU A 93 -15.82 -4.23 2.63
C GLU A 93 -15.02 -5.50 2.97
N HIS A 94 -13.70 -5.48 2.79
CA HIS A 94 -12.86 -6.65 3.00
C HIS A 94 -12.41 -6.85 4.46
N LEU A 95 -12.41 -5.79 5.26
CA LEU A 95 -12.00 -5.78 6.66
C LEU A 95 -13.05 -5.07 7.53
N PRO A 96 -14.27 -5.62 7.66
CA PRO A 96 -15.39 -4.94 8.33
C PRO A 96 -15.24 -4.79 9.86
N LYS A 97 -14.19 -5.39 10.44
CA LYS A 97 -13.87 -5.33 11.87
C LYS A 97 -12.83 -4.25 12.20
N LEU A 98 -12.33 -3.53 11.19
CA LEU A 98 -11.48 -2.35 11.28
C LEU A 98 -12.31 -1.09 11.01
#